data_AF-A0A1I2E3R3-F1
#
_entry.id   AF-A0A1I2E3R3-F1
#
_cell.length_a   1.000
_cell.length_b   1.000
_cell.length_c   1.000
_cell.angle_alpha   90.00
_cell.angle_beta   90.00
_cell.angle_gamma   90.00
#
_symmetry.space_group_name_H-M   'P 1'
#
loop_
_entity.id
_entity.type
_entity.pdbx_description
1 polymer ?
#
loop_
_entity_poly.entity_id
_entity_poly.type
_entity_poly.pdbx_seq_one_letter_code
_entity_poly.pdbx_strand_id
1 'polypeptide(L)' 'MTRRRWSDLTGRQQTAVLTLASVQLSLAATAWADLATRPAAQVNGSKTRWALLIAINFFGPLAYFRWGRRPS' A
#
# COMPACT_ATOMS: atom_id res chain seq x y z
N MET A 1 7.05 11.05 -24.89
CA MET A 1 6.30 11.70 -23.80
C MET A 1 7.27 11.95 -22.65
N THR A 2 7.33 13.17 -22.09
CA THR A 2 8.31 13.49 -21.05
C THR A 2 7.96 12.75 -19.74
N ARG A 3 8.79 11.78 -19.36
CA ARG A 3 8.63 11.03 -18.11
C ARG A 3 8.91 11.96 -16.93
N ARG A 4 7.86 12.39 -16.21
CA ARG A 4 8.01 13.21 -15.00
C ARG A 4 8.83 12.48 -13.95
N ARG A 5 9.93 13.11 -13.52
CA ARG A 5 10.77 12.68 -12.42
C ARG A 5 10.21 13.20 -11.11
N TRP A 6 10.60 12.57 -10.01
CA TRP A 6 10.23 13.02 -8.66
C TRP A 6 10.61 14.49 -8.42
N SER A 7 11.77 14.91 -8.96
CA SER A 7 12.26 16.30 -8.95
C SER A 7 11.35 17.29 -9.68
N ASP A 8 10.48 16.82 -10.57
CA ASP A 8 9.59 17.65 -11.37
C ASP A 8 8.25 17.91 -10.65
N LEU A 9 8.05 17.28 -9.49
CA LEU A 9 6.89 17.52 -8.62
C LEU A 9 7.12 18.77 -7.78
N THR A 10 6.09 19.60 -7.66
CA THR A 10 6.10 20.72 -6.70
C THR A 10 6.21 20.18 -5.27
N GLY A 11 6.74 20.97 -4.34
CA GLY A 11 6.86 20.56 -2.92
C GLY A 11 5.54 20.05 -2.34
N ARG A 12 4.42 20.70 -2.66
CA ARG A 12 3.07 20.25 -2.28
C ARG A 12 2.72 18.85 -2.80
N GLN A 13 3.09 18.53 -4.03
CA GLN A 13 2.83 17.22 -4.62
C GLN A 13 3.68 16.13 -3.97
N GLN A 14 4.96 16.39 -3.71
CA GLN A 14 5.81 15.44 -2.98
C GLN A 14 5.28 15.21 -1.56
N THR A 15 4.92 16.27 -0.83
CA THR A 15 4.32 16.15 0.50
C THR A 15 3.04 15.33 0.45
N ALA A 16 2.13 15.61 -0.49
CA ALA A 16 0.89 14.84 -0.61
C ALA A 16 1.16 13.35 -0.86
N VAL A 17 2.12 13.01 -1.74
CA VAL A 17 2.48 11.61 -1.99
C VAL A 17 3.06 10.95 -0.73
N LEU A 18 3.97 11.62 -0.03
CA LEU A 18 4.56 11.11 1.20
C LEU A 18 3.51 10.94 2.30
N THR A 19 2.62 11.90 2.49
CA THR A 19 1.53 11.83 3.47
C THR A 19 0.60 10.66 3.17
N LEU A 20 0.15 10.51 1.92
CA LEU A 20 -0.73 9.41 1.53
C LEU A 20 -0.04 8.05 1.70
N ALA A 21 1.24 7.94 1.30
CA ALA A 21 2.01 6.72 1.47
C ALA A 21 2.16 6.34 2.95
N SER A 22 2.47 7.31 3.82
CA SER A 22 2.56 7.10 5.27
C SER A 22 1.23 6.67 5.89
N VAL A 23 0.12 7.31 5.50
CA VAL A 23 -1.22 6.91 5.96
C VAL A 23 -1.54 5.48 5.54
N GLN A 24 -1.26 5.13 4.28
CA GLN A 24 -1.53 3.79 3.76
C GLN A 24 -0.67 2.72 4.47
N LEU A 25 0.61 3.01 4.72
CA LEU A 25 1.51 2.14 5.48
C LEU A 25 1.02 1.92 6.91
N SER A 26 0.65 2.99 7.62
CA SER A 26 0.13 2.92 8.97
C SER A 26 -1.16 2.11 9.04
N LEU A 27 -2.09 2.33 8.11
CA LEU A 27 -3.34 1.56 8.02
C LEU A 27 -3.07 0.07 7.78
N ALA A 28 -2.17 -0.28 6.87
CA ALA A 28 -1.81 -1.67 6.61
C ALA A 28 -1.19 -2.34 7.85
N ALA A 29 -0.28 -1.65 8.54
CA ALA A 29 0.35 -2.15 9.77
C ALA A 29 -0.68 -2.34 10.88
N THR A 30 -1.58 -1.37 11.10
CA THR A 30 -2.66 -1.48 12.08
C THR A 30 -3.61 -2.62 11.74
N ALA A 31 -3.97 -2.81 10.46
CA ALA A 31 -4.84 -3.91 10.04
C ALA A 31 -4.20 -5.28 10.27
N TRP A 32 -2.90 -5.43 10.01
CA TRP A 32 -2.19 -6.66 10.35
C TRP A 32 -2.06 -6.89 11.85
N ALA A 33 -1.80 -5.84 12.64
CA ALA A 33 -1.75 -5.95 14.09
C ALA A 33 -3.11 -6.34 14.69
N ASP A 34 -4.19 -5.73 14.21
CA ASP A 34 -5.58 -6.08 14.57
C ASP A 34 -5.89 -7.54 14.19
N LEU A 35 -5.53 -7.98 12.98
CA LEU A 35 -5.73 -9.36 12.54
C LEU A 35 -4.91 -10.38 13.35
N ALA A 36 -3.69 -10.02 13.74
CA ALA A 36 -2.82 -10.86 14.56
C ALA A 36 -3.40 -11.04 15.97
N THR A 37 -3.86 -9.95 16.57
CA THR A 37 -4.36 -9.92 17.95
C THR A 37 -5.79 -10.44 18.12
N ARG A 38 -6.68 -10.28 17.14
CA ARG A 38 -8.07 -10.76 17.23
C ARG A 38 -8.18 -12.29 17.30
N PRO A 39 -9.05 -12.87 18.13
CA PRO A 39 -9.34 -14.31 18.07
C PRO A 39 -9.88 -14.72 16.70
N ALA A 40 -9.45 -15.87 16.17
CA ALA A 40 -9.87 -16.33 14.84
C ALA A 40 -11.40 -16.49 14.70
N ALA A 41 -12.11 -16.80 15.79
CA ALA A 41 -13.57 -16.89 15.83
C ALA A 41 -14.30 -15.55 15.58
N GLN A 42 -13.61 -14.42 15.71
CA GLN A 42 -14.15 -13.09 15.45
C GLN A 42 -13.75 -12.53 14.08
N VAL A 43 -13.01 -13.32 13.29
CA VAL A 43 -12.57 -12.95 11.94
C VAL A 43 -13.43 -13.71 10.95
N ASN A 44 -14.10 -12.99 10.04
CA ASN A 44 -14.93 -13.61 9.01
C ASN A 44 -14.05 -14.36 7.98
N GLY A 45 -13.83 -15.65 8.19
CA GLY A 45 -13.00 -16.50 7.35
C GLY A 45 -11.58 -16.68 7.87
N SER A 46 -10.65 -17.08 7.01
CA SER A 46 -9.27 -17.38 7.45
C SER A 46 -8.47 -16.09 7.65
N LYS A 47 -7.76 -16.00 8.78
CA LYS A 47 -6.74 -14.96 9.00
C LYS A 47 -5.70 -14.91 7.89
N THR A 48 -5.29 -16.05 7.34
CA THR A 48 -4.32 -16.09 6.24
C THR A 48 -4.85 -15.43 4.98
N ARG A 49 -6.15 -15.59 4.65
CA ARG A 49 -6.79 -14.92 3.51
C ARG A 49 -6.77 -13.41 3.69
N TRP A 50 -7.16 -12.92 4.86
CA TRP A 50 -7.16 -11.48 5.16
C TRP A 50 -5.75 -10.89 5.15
N ALA A 51 -4.76 -11.60 5.71
CA ALA A 51 -3.36 -11.17 5.66
C ALA A 51 -2.87 -11.02 4.21
N LEU A 52 -3.21 -11.99 3.35
CA LEU A 52 -2.86 -11.97 1.93
C LEU A 52 -3.57 -10.83 1.17
N LEU A 53 -4.84 -10.57 1.47
CA LEU A 53 -5.60 -9.46 0.88
C LEU A 53 -4.99 -8.10 1.23
N ILE A 54 -4.65 -7.88 2.50
CA ILE A 54 -3.96 -6.65 2.96
C ILE A 54 -2.61 -6.52 2.24
N ALA A 55 -1.86 -7.63 2.12
CA ALA A 55 -0.59 -7.66 1.40
C ALA A 55 -0.75 -7.29 -0.08
N ILE A 56 -1.70 -7.89 -0.79
CA ILE A 56 -1.93 -7.64 -2.23
C ILE A 56 -2.40 -6.21 -2.46
N ASN A 57 -3.28 -5.68 -1.60
CA ASN A 57 -3.75 -4.30 -1.74
C ASN A 57 -2.59 -3.29 -1.62
N PHE A 58 -1.61 -3.59 -0.76
CA PHE A 58 -0.42 -2.77 -0.56
C PHE A 58 0.64 -2.98 -1.67
N PHE A 59 1.04 -4.23 -1.92
CA PHE A 59 2.11 -4.57 -2.85
C PHE A 59 1.68 -4.58 -4.32
N GLY A 60 0.40 -4.80 -4.64
CA GLY A 60 -0.09 -4.87 -6.02
C GLY A 60 0.16 -3.60 -6.82
N PRO A 61 -0.26 -2.41 -6.33
CA PRO A 61 0.02 -1.14 -6.99
C PRO A 61 1.52 -0.80 -7.05
N LEU A 62 2.28 -1.12 -6.00
CA LEU A 62 3.74 -0.93 -5.97
C LEU A 62 4.44 -1.82 -7.01
N ALA A 63 4.08 -3.09 -7.10
CA ALA A 63 4.58 -4.04 -8.09
C ALA A 63 4.21 -3.60 -9.51
N TYR A 64 2.98 -3.11 -9.73
CA TYR A 64 2.57 -2.53 -10.99
C TYR A 64 3.41 -1.29 -11.36
N PHE A 65 3.66 -0.38 -10.43
CA PHE A 65 4.48 0.79 -10.69
C PHE A 65 5.98 0.49 -10.84
N ARG A 66 6.47 -0.58 -10.22
CA ARG A 66 7.87 -1.06 -10.29
C ARG A 66 8.16 -1.89 -11.55
N TRP A 67 7.30 -2.86 -11.87
CA TRP A 67 7.51 -3.88 -12.90
C TRP A 67 6.44 -3.87 -14.01
N GLY A 68 5.21 -3.48 -13.68
CA GLY A 68 4.10 -3.41 -14.65
C GLY A 68 4.13 -2.18 -15.56
N ARG A 69 4.74 -1.07 -15.12
CA ARG A 69 4.95 0.11 -15.96
C ARG A 69 6.09 -0.15 -16.95
N ARG A 70 5.71 -0.40 -18.20
CA ARG A 70 6.65 -0.26 -19.32
C ARG A 70 7.09 1.20 -19.45
N PRO A 71 8.39 1.50 -19.59
CA PRO A 71 8.82 2.84 -19.95
C PRO A 71 8.34 3.16 -21.37
N SER A 72 7.66 4.29 -21.53
CA SER A 72 7.48 4.98 -22.82
C SER A 72 8.54 6.05 -22.98
#